data_AF-A0A7J4EE24-F1
#
_entry.id   AF-A0A7J4EE24-F1
#
_cell.length_a   1.000
_cell.length_b   1.000
_cell.length_c   1.000
_cell.angle_alpha   90.00
_cell.angle_beta   90.00
_cell.angle_gamma   90.00
#
_symmetry.space_group_name_H-M   'P 1'
#
loop_
_entity.id
_entity.type
_entity.pdbx_description
1 polymer ?
#
loop_
_entity_poly.entity_id
_entity_poly.type
_entity_poly.pdbx_seq_one_letter_code
_entity_poly.pdbx_strand_id
1 'polypeptide(L)'
;MEEVIMLNAELKAIIPSKYRTFEKLERGDLYNFDSWGNDTYGNECLYYWFYSKDKSKKNQKPVVVREIVNLLRNNLDNEKIKRLDFEKHCPTTLSAGPCGYAVTIRLLEYLGVARYLGRSGVQSINKEKIKSLI
;
A
#
# COMPACT_ATOMS: atom_id res chain seq x y z
N MET A 1 16.05 3.06 -8.24
CA MET A 1 15.66 4.47 -7.94
C MET A 1 14.56 4.88 -8.90
N GLU A 2 14.74 4.64 -10.19
CA GLU A 2 13.74 4.83 -11.24
C GLU A 2 12.37 4.16 -10.95
N GLU A 3 12.37 2.91 -10.51
CA GLU A 3 11.15 2.17 -10.13
C GLU A 3 10.31 2.88 -9.05
N VAL A 4 10.97 3.43 -8.03
CA VAL A 4 10.29 4.18 -6.96
C VAL A 4 9.67 5.44 -7.54
N ILE A 5 10.36 6.11 -8.46
CA ILE A 5 9.85 7.31 -9.14
C ILE A 5 8.62 6.95 -9.97
N MET A 6 8.66 5.86 -10.75
CA MET A 6 7.54 5.40 -11.59
C MET A 6 6.31 5.03 -10.75
N LEU A 7 6.47 4.15 -9.75
CA LEU A 7 5.37 3.76 -8.88
C LEU A 7 4.79 4.96 -8.13
N ASN A 8 5.66 5.85 -7.65
CA ASN A 8 5.21 7.05 -6.94
C ASN A 8 4.43 8.01 -7.86
N ALA A 9 4.88 8.22 -9.09
CA ALA A 9 4.17 9.05 -10.06
C ALA A 9 2.77 8.51 -10.35
N GLU A 10 2.65 7.19 -10.56
CA GLU A 10 1.36 6.51 -10.78
C GLU A 10 0.43 6.63 -9.58
N LEU A 11 0.94 6.40 -8.36
CA LEU A 11 0.14 6.55 -7.15
C LEU A 11 -0.30 8.00 -6.93
N LYS A 12 0.59 8.98 -7.13
CA LYS A 12 0.27 10.42 -7.01
C LYS A 12 -0.71 10.91 -8.09
N ALA A 13 -0.72 10.29 -9.26
CA ALA A 13 -1.70 10.61 -10.30
C ALA A 13 -3.14 10.24 -9.88
N ILE A 14 -3.30 9.19 -9.07
CA ILE A 14 -4.61 8.70 -8.61
C ILE A 14 -4.97 9.11 -7.17
N ILE A 15 -4.00 9.51 -6.35
CA ILE A 15 -4.20 9.88 -4.93
C ILE A 15 -3.65 11.29 -4.68
N PRO A 16 -4.46 12.22 -4.15
CA PRO A 16 -5.81 12.01 -3.61
C PRO A 16 -6.95 12.24 -4.62
N SER A 17 -6.64 12.51 -5.89
CA SER A 17 -7.60 13.00 -6.90
C SER A 17 -8.75 12.02 -7.16
N LYS A 18 -8.45 10.74 -7.34
CA LYS A 18 -9.42 9.68 -7.63
C LYS A 18 -9.76 8.86 -6.40
N TYR A 19 -8.76 8.55 -5.57
CA TYR A 19 -8.92 7.78 -4.35
C TYR A 19 -8.39 8.58 -3.17
N ARG A 20 -9.30 9.00 -2.29
CA ARG A 20 -8.97 9.69 -1.03
C ARG A 20 -9.16 8.81 0.20
N THR A 21 -9.85 7.69 0.05
CA THR A 21 -10.16 6.75 1.12
C THR A 21 -9.82 5.33 0.69
N PHE A 22 -9.41 4.49 1.65
CA PHE A 22 -9.06 3.09 1.43
C PHE A 22 -9.97 2.23 2.30
N GLU A 23 -10.68 1.29 1.68
CA GLU A 23 -11.49 0.32 2.41
C GLU A 23 -10.62 -0.65 3.19
N LYS A 24 -11.09 -1.05 4.37
CA LYS A 24 -10.55 -2.24 5.05
C LYS A 24 -10.72 -3.46 4.16
N LEU A 25 -9.80 -4.42 4.29
CA LEU A 25 -9.93 -5.71 3.60
C LEU A 25 -11.15 -6.50 4.11
N GLU A 26 -11.48 -6.31 5.37
CA GLU A 26 -12.69 -6.82 6.01
C GLU A 26 -13.62 -5.66 6.40
N ARG A 27 -14.52 -5.88 7.37
CA ARG A 27 -15.48 -4.85 7.81
C ARG A 27 -14.83 -3.76 8.66
N GLY A 28 -15.34 -2.53 8.52
CA GLY A 28 -15.09 -1.42 9.44
C GLY A 28 -14.86 -0.09 8.73
N ASP A 29 -14.56 0.94 9.52
CA ASP A 29 -14.35 2.30 9.00
C ASP A 29 -13.19 2.40 8.03
N LEU A 30 -13.32 3.33 7.09
CA LEU A 30 -12.33 3.62 6.05
C LEU A 30 -11.03 4.19 6.65
N TYR A 31 -9.93 3.89 5.98
CA TYR A 31 -8.70 4.66 6.08
C TYR A 31 -8.81 5.89 5.17
N ASN A 32 -8.21 7.01 5.56
CA ASN A 32 -8.29 8.27 4.85
C ASN A 32 -6.89 8.72 4.49
N PHE A 33 -6.68 9.13 3.25
CA PHE A 33 -5.46 9.82 2.86
C PHE A 33 -5.27 11.08 3.72
N ASP A 34 -4.07 11.27 4.22
CA ASP A 34 -3.65 12.48 4.93
C ASP A 34 -2.78 13.36 4.02
N SER A 35 -1.62 12.83 3.62
CA SER A 35 -0.57 13.58 2.95
C SER A 35 0.45 12.67 2.28
N TRP A 36 1.20 13.23 1.33
CA TRP A 36 2.46 12.67 0.85
C TRP A 36 3.60 13.30 1.64
N GLY A 37 4.63 12.54 1.98
CA GLY A 37 5.80 13.06 2.68
C GLY A 37 6.94 12.04 2.71
N ASN A 38 7.97 12.30 3.50
CA ASN A 38 9.10 11.39 3.66
C ASN A 38 9.13 10.80 5.08
N ASP A 39 9.68 9.61 5.25
CA ASP A 39 10.05 9.07 6.56
C ASP A 39 11.35 9.72 7.07
N THR A 40 11.80 9.30 8.26
CA THR A 40 13.05 9.79 8.87
C THR A 40 14.31 9.44 8.09
N TYR A 41 14.22 8.50 7.14
CA TYR A 41 15.32 8.06 6.28
C TYR A 41 15.24 8.68 4.87
N GLY A 42 14.29 9.59 4.63
CA GLY A 42 14.09 10.24 3.35
C GLY A 42 13.33 9.39 2.31
N ASN A 43 12.75 8.24 2.70
CA ASN A 43 11.92 7.45 1.80
C ASN A 43 10.53 8.07 1.68
N GLU A 44 10.02 8.12 0.45
CA GLU A 44 8.69 8.65 0.18
C GLU A 44 7.58 7.74 0.71
N CYS A 45 6.60 8.38 1.33
CA CYS A 45 5.52 7.76 2.07
C CYS A 45 4.16 8.36 1.71
N LEU A 46 3.15 7.51 1.63
CA LEU A 46 1.75 7.89 1.75
C LEU A 46 1.38 7.84 3.23
N TYR A 47 0.99 8.97 3.82
CA TYR A 47 0.43 9.00 5.15
C TYR A 47 -1.09 8.88 5.09
N TYR A 48 -1.64 7.99 5.91
CA TYR A 48 -3.08 7.81 6.07
C TYR A 48 -3.48 7.87 7.54
N TRP A 49 -4.76 8.09 7.80
CA TRP A 49 -5.32 8.11 9.15
C TRP A 49 -6.65 7.39 9.24
N PHE A 50 -7.03 7.01 10.45
CA PHE A 50 -8.36 6.46 10.77
C PHE A 50 -8.74 6.83 12.21
N TYR A 51 -10.04 6.89 12.47
CA TYR A 51 -10.55 7.13 13.83
C TYR A 51 -10.18 5.96 14.75
N SER A 52 -9.67 6.28 15.94
CA SER A 52 -9.63 5.32 17.04
C SER A 52 -11.04 5.10 17.61
N LYS A 53 -11.18 4.11 18.49
CA LYS A 53 -12.44 3.81 19.19
C LYS A 53 -13.03 5.02 19.93
N ASP A 54 -12.19 5.95 20.36
CA ASP A 54 -12.57 7.22 21.03
C ASP A 54 -12.88 8.37 20.05
N LYS A 55 -12.91 8.10 18.73
CA LYS A 55 -13.09 9.06 17.63
C LYS A 55 -12.00 10.14 17.52
N SER A 56 -10.83 9.97 18.15
CA SER A 56 -9.72 10.89 17.96
C SER A 56 -8.94 10.63 16.65
N LYS A 57 -8.48 11.70 15.99
CA LYS A 57 -7.66 11.66 14.76
C LYS A 57 -6.17 11.48 15.09
N LYS A 58 -5.83 10.45 15.88
CA LYS A 58 -4.44 10.23 16.35
C LYS A 58 -3.65 9.20 15.55
N ASN A 59 -4.29 8.44 14.68
CA ASN A 59 -3.65 7.28 14.02
C ASN A 59 -3.11 7.61 12.64
N GLN A 60 -2.23 8.61 12.52
CA GLN A 60 -1.49 8.83 11.28
C GLN A 60 -0.41 7.74 11.14
N LYS A 61 -0.36 7.09 9.98
CA LYS A 61 0.57 5.98 9.71
C LYS A 61 1.12 6.08 8.29
N PRO A 62 2.40 5.76 8.07
CA PRO A 62 2.99 5.70 6.74
C PRO A 62 2.71 4.39 6.01
N VAL A 63 2.69 4.45 4.68
CA VAL A 63 2.98 3.37 3.76
C VAL A 63 4.17 3.80 2.90
N VAL A 64 5.28 3.07 2.99
CA VAL A 64 6.53 3.44 2.31
C VAL A 64 6.51 2.93 0.87
N VAL A 65 6.63 3.82 -0.11
CA VAL A 65 6.51 3.46 -1.54
C VAL A 65 7.60 2.47 -1.96
N ARG A 66 8.82 2.66 -1.45
CA ARG A 66 9.95 1.74 -1.71
C ARG A 66 9.68 0.32 -1.24
N GLU A 67 8.93 0.15 -0.16
CA GLU A 67 8.56 -1.18 0.35
C GLU A 67 7.54 -1.86 -0.56
N ILE A 68 6.63 -1.10 -1.16
CA ILE A 68 5.71 -1.62 -2.19
C ILE A 68 6.49 -2.10 -3.41
N VAL A 69 7.48 -1.32 -3.88
CA VAL A 69 8.38 -1.74 -4.98
C VAL A 69 9.07 -3.06 -4.64
N ASN A 70 9.64 -3.16 -3.43
CA ASN A 70 10.29 -4.40 -2.98
C ASN A 70 9.30 -5.58 -2.93
N LEU A 71 8.09 -5.35 -2.42
CA LEU A 71 7.05 -6.38 -2.37
C LEU A 71 6.70 -6.88 -3.78
N LEU A 72 6.48 -5.97 -4.73
CA LEU A 72 6.17 -6.30 -6.11
C LEU A 72 7.32 -7.03 -6.80
N ARG A 73 8.56 -6.55 -6.65
CA ARG A 73 9.76 -7.18 -7.24
C ARG A 73 9.96 -8.61 -6.76
N ASN A 74 9.81 -8.84 -5.46
CA ASN A 74 9.97 -10.18 -4.88
C ASN A 74 8.76 -11.10 -5.12
N ASN A 75 7.68 -10.61 -5.71
CA ASN A 75 6.48 -11.38 -6.03
C ASN A 75 6.10 -11.32 -7.52
N LEU A 76 7.00 -10.86 -8.39
CA LEU A 76 6.70 -10.67 -9.81
C LEU A 76 6.25 -11.97 -10.49
N ASP A 77 6.94 -13.07 -10.18
CA ASP A 77 6.63 -14.37 -10.76
C ASP A 77 5.54 -15.13 -9.99
N ASN A 78 5.24 -14.70 -8.76
CA ASN A 78 4.24 -15.31 -7.91
C ASN A 78 2.82 -14.90 -8.33
N GLU A 79 1.91 -15.87 -8.37
CA GLU A 79 0.48 -15.59 -8.61
C GLU A 79 -0.20 -14.98 -7.38
N LYS A 80 0.39 -15.14 -6.19
CA LYS A 80 -0.17 -14.67 -4.92
C LYS A 80 0.86 -13.88 -4.14
N ILE A 81 0.41 -12.76 -3.57
CA ILE A 81 1.17 -11.99 -2.58
C ILE A 81 0.74 -12.49 -1.20
N LYS A 82 1.62 -13.19 -0.50
CA LYS A 82 1.31 -13.71 0.84
C LYS A 82 1.54 -12.61 1.87
N ARG A 83 0.86 -12.74 3.02
CA ARG A 83 1.06 -11.84 4.16
C ARG A 83 2.52 -11.85 4.65
N LEU A 84 3.16 -13.03 4.65
CA LEU A 84 4.57 -13.17 5.00
C LEU A 84 5.50 -12.37 4.07
N ASP A 85 5.14 -12.23 2.79
CA ASP A 85 5.93 -11.42 1.86
C ASP A 85 5.84 -9.93 2.23
N PHE A 86 4.66 -9.46 2.62
CA PHE A 86 4.50 -8.10 3.16
C PHE A 86 5.31 -7.91 4.45
N GLU A 87 5.25 -8.86 5.38
CA GLU A 87 5.98 -8.75 6.65
C GLU A 87 7.49 -8.69 6.43
N LYS A 88 7.99 -9.43 5.43
CA LYS A 88 9.40 -9.44 5.04
C LYS A 88 9.84 -8.18 4.29
N HIS A 89 9.00 -7.67 3.39
CA HIS A 89 9.39 -6.63 2.43
C HIS A 89 8.87 -5.22 2.78
N CYS A 90 7.99 -5.11 3.77
CA CYS A 90 7.42 -3.84 4.24
C CYS A 90 7.58 -3.61 5.77
N PRO A 91 8.79 -3.73 6.34
CA PRO A 91 9.00 -3.67 7.79
C PRO A 91 8.62 -2.33 8.42
N THR A 92 8.88 -1.20 7.76
CA THR A 92 8.54 0.15 8.26
C THR A 92 7.04 0.38 8.23
N THR A 93 6.38 0.00 7.13
CA THR A 93 4.91 0.06 7.03
C THR A 93 4.24 -0.86 8.06
N LEU A 94 4.80 -2.05 8.29
CA LEU A 94 4.31 -3.00 9.30
C LEU A 94 4.50 -2.48 10.73
N SER A 95 5.66 -1.91 11.05
CA SER A 95 5.98 -1.42 12.39
C SER A 95 5.08 -0.26 12.81
N ALA A 96 4.61 0.55 11.85
CA ALA A 96 3.59 1.56 12.07
C ALA A 96 2.23 0.96 12.46
N GLY A 97 1.96 -0.31 12.17
CA GLY A 97 0.79 -1.06 12.62
C GLY A 97 0.22 -2.00 11.55
N PRO A 98 -0.63 -2.97 11.97
CA PRO A 98 -1.11 -4.04 11.09
C PRO A 98 -2.01 -3.55 9.93
N CYS A 99 -2.58 -2.35 10.04
CA CYS A 99 -3.41 -1.75 8.99
C CYS A 99 -2.61 -1.33 7.74
N GLY A 100 -1.29 -1.19 7.83
CA GLY A 100 -0.43 -0.90 6.68
C GLY A 100 -0.60 -1.93 5.57
N TYR A 101 -0.77 -3.21 5.92
CA TYR A 101 -1.06 -4.27 4.96
C TYR A 101 -2.31 -3.98 4.13
N ALA A 102 -3.41 -3.62 4.80
CA ALA A 102 -4.68 -3.36 4.13
C ALA A 102 -4.57 -2.19 3.14
N VAL A 103 -3.94 -1.08 3.57
CA VAL A 103 -3.75 0.09 2.71
C VAL A 103 -2.86 -0.28 1.52
N THR A 104 -1.73 -0.96 1.73
CA THR A 104 -0.87 -1.43 0.64
C THR A 104 -1.63 -2.26 -0.38
N ILE A 105 -2.44 -3.23 0.05
CA ILE A 105 -3.23 -4.04 -0.89
C ILE A 105 -4.24 -3.19 -1.66
N ARG A 106 -4.93 -2.23 -1.03
CA ARG A 106 -5.85 -1.33 -1.76
C ARG A 106 -5.12 -0.46 -2.78
N LEU A 107 -3.91 0.01 -2.48
CA LEU A 107 -3.10 0.74 -3.45
C LEU A 107 -2.79 -0.13 -4.68
N LEU A 108 -2.43 -1.41 -4.47
CA LEU A 108 -2.17 -2.36 -5.55
C LEU A 108 -3.43 -2.69 -6.36
N GLU A 109 -4.60 -2.75 -5.72
CA GLU A 109 -5.88 -2.90 -6.42
C GLU A 109 -6.25 -1.68 -7.26
N TYR A 110 -6.00 -0.47 -6.75
CA TYR A 110 -6.27 0.78 -7.49
C TYR A 110 -5.36 0.96 -8.70
N LEU A 111 -4.12 0.48 -8.60
CA LEU A 111 -3.21 0.35 -9.73
C LEU A 111 -3.61 -0.79 -10.67
N GLY A 112 -4.54 -1.66 -10.31
CA GLY A 112 -4.98 -2.78 -11.15
C GLY A 112 -3.93 -3.87 -11.32
N VAL A 113 -3.02 -4.02 -10.35
CA VAL A 113 -1.96 -5.04 -10.37
C VAL A 113 -2.24 -6.20 -9.42
N ALA A 114 -3.07 -6.00 -8.40
CA ALA A 114 -3.51 -7.03 -7.48
C ALA A 114 -5.03 -7.05 -7.31
N ARG A 115 -5.55 -8.13 -6.72
CA ARG A 115 -6.93 -8.27 -6.29
C ARG A 115 -6.99 -9.00 -4.94
N TYR A 116 -7.70 -8.45 -3.98
CA TYR A 116 -8.02 -9.11 -2.73
C TYR A 116 -9.19 -10.07 -2.92
N LEU A 117 -9.01 -11.33 -2.50
CA LEU A 117 -9.98 -12.42 -2.67
C LEU A 117 -10.53 -12.91 -1.33
N GLY A 118 -10.52 -12.05 -0.29
CA GLY A 118 -10.96 -12.45 1.05
C GLY A 118 -10.02 -13.49 1.66
N ARG A 119 -10.58 -14.62 2.10
CA ARG A 119 -9.82 -15.72 2.72
C ARG A 119 -8.81 -16.37 1.77
N SER A 120 -8.99 -16.24 0.46
CA SER A 120 -8.08 -16.79 -0.54
C SER A 120 -6.80 -15.96 -0.72
N GLY A 121 -6.71 -14.80 -0.04
CA GLY A 121 -5.53 -13.93 -0.02
C GLY A 121 -5.54 -12.87 -1.11
N VAL A 122 -4.36 -12.51 -1.58
CA VAL A 122 -4.16 -11.49 -2.63
C VAL A 122 -3.61 -12.17 -3.87
N GLN A 123 -4.28 -11.98 -5.00
CA GLN A 123 -3.84 -12.46 -6.30
C GLN A 123 -3.17 -11.33 -7.08
N SER A 124 -2.04 -11.63 -7.72
CA SER A 124 -1.43 -10.76 -8.74
C SER A 124 -2.17 -10.95 -10.06
N ILE A 125 -2.64 -9.87 -10.69
CA ILE A 125 -3.55 -9.96 -11.86
C ILE A 125 -3.01 -9.30 -13.13
N ASN A 126 -1.90 -8.55 -13.07
CA ASN A 126 -1.35 -7.88 -14.25
C ASN A 126 0.18 -7.76 -14.17
N LYS A 127 0.88 -8.84 -14.55
CA LYS A 127 2.34 -8.91 -14.49
C LYS A 127 3.04 -7.88 -15.36
N GLU A 128 2.52 -7.62 -16.57
CA GLU A 128 3.10 -6.62 -17.47
C GLU A 128 2.99 -5.21 -16.90
N LYS A 129 1.86 -4.88 -16.26
CA LYS A 129 1.75 -3.61 -15.54
C LYS A 129 2.70 -3.56 -14.34
N ILE A 130 2.86 -4.65 -13.58
CA ILE A 130 3.85 -4.68 -12.50
C ILE A 130 5.24 -4.37 -13.06
N LYS A 131 5.69 -5.04 -14.13
CA LYS A 131 6.98 -4.77 -14.79
C LYS A 131 7.13 -3.34 -15.30
N SER A 132 6.04 -2.65 -15.65
CA SER A 132 6.12 -1.23 -16.03
C SER A 132 6.29 -0.29 -14.83
N LEU A 133 6.01 -0.77 -13.62
CA LEU A 133 6.12 0.00 -12.37
C LEU A 133 7.44 -0.26 -11.63
N ILE A 134 8.15 -1.36 -11.95
CA ILE A 134 9.35 -1.83 -11.26
C ILE A 134 10.46 -2.26 -12.21
#